data_AF-A0A8T6P3D9-F1
#
_entry.id   AF-A0A8T6P3D9-F1
#
_cell.length_a   1.000
_cell.length_b   1.000
_cell.length_c   1.000
_cell.angle_alpha   90.00
_cell.angle_beta   90.00
_cell.angle_gamma   90.00
#
_symmetry.space_group_name_H-M   'P 1'
#
loop_
_entity.id
_entity.type
_entity.pdbx_description
1 polymer ?
#
loop_
_entity_poly.entity_id
_entity_poly.type
_entity_poly.pdbx_seq_one_letter_code
_entity_poly.pdbx_strand_id
1 'polypeptide(L)'
;MTMIKCPFCGFENLEGALFCENCAFNLHRINTGALNAADPEATVKIELESIPPLQGGGTTLFNANQFLVLRFRDVSEPLKISVKDEHIIGRADASTGQKPDLDLTPYGALDYGVSRRHASFRRGENVIS
;
A
#
# COMPACT_ATOMS: atom_id res chain seq x y z
N MET A 1 26.01 -5.45 17.24
CA MET A 1 24.82 -4.91 16.55
C MET A 1 23.65 -5.10 17.48
N THR A 2 22.96 -4.02 17.82
CA THR A 2 21.75 -4.04 18.64
C THR A 2 20.55 -4.36 17.75
N MET A 3 19.63 -5.17 18.25
CA MET A 3 18.46 -5.68 17.53
C MET A 3 17.20 -5.36 18.32
N ILE A 4 16.11 -5.07 17.62
CA ILE A 4 14.78 -4.88 18.19
C ILE A 4 13.82 -5.92 17.62
N LYS A 5 13.04 -6.56 18.49
CA LYS A 5 11.96 -7.47 18.06
C LYS A 5 10.74 -6.66 17.66
N CYS A 6 10.20 -6.98 16.49
CA CYS A 6 8.92 -6.45 16.08
C CYS A 6 7.82 -6.94 17.04
N PRO A 7 7.03 -6.06 17.67
CA PRO A 7 5.96 -6.49 18.58
C PRO A 7 4.78 -7.13 17.84
N PHE A 8 4.72 -6.98 16.52
CA PHE A 8 3.64 -7.52 15.70
C PHE A 8 3.92 -8.96 15.24
N CYS A 9 5.13 -9.26 14.74
CA CYS A 9 5.47 -10.57 14.18
C CYS A 9 6.67 -11.27 14.83
N GLY A 10 7.35 -10.64 15.79
CA GLY A 10 8.50 -11.20 16.50
C GLY A 10 9.83 -11.20 15.75
N PHE A 11 9.86 -10.78 14.48
CA PHE A 11 11.08 -10.72 13.68
C PHE A 11 12.11 -9.75 14.28
N GLU A 12 13.38 -10.13 14.25
CA GLU A 12 14.49 -9.32 14.75
C GLU A 12 14.98 -8.36 13.67
N ASN A 13 14.82 -7.06 13.93
CA ASN A 13 15.24 -5.99 13.02
C ASN A 13 16.44 -5.27 13.63
N LEU A 14 17.26 -4.64 12.78
CA LEU A 14 18.34 -3.79 13.27
C LEU A 14 17.78 -2.60 14.05
N GLU A 15 18.41 -2.25 15.17
CA GLU A 15 18.03 -1.06 15.93
C GLU A 15 18.15 0.20 15.03
N GLY A 16 17.08 1.01 14.99
CA GLY A 16 16.96 2.16 14.08
C GLY A 16 16.15 1.91 12.80
N ALA A 17 15.76 0.66 12.51
CA ALA A 17 14.83 0.36 11.42
C ALA A 17 13.49 1.11 11.61
N LEU A 18 13.02 1.81 10.57
CA LEU A 18 11.74 2.54 10.60
C LEU A 18 10.53 1.60 10.44
N PHE A 19 10.73 0.48 9.73
CA PHE A 19 9.73 -0.53 9.45
C PHE A 19 10.32 -1.93 9.65
N CYS A 20 9.49 -2.90 10.05
CA CYS A 20 9.91 -4.28 10.15
C CYS A 20 10.12 -4.88 8.75
N GLU A 21 11.28 -5.48 8.50
CA GLU A 21 11.62 -6.08 7.19
C GLU A 21 10.72 -7.27 6.81
N ASN A 22 10.19 -7.99 7.80
CA ASN A 22 9.35 -9.16 7.56
C ASN A 22 7.85 -8.83 7.40
N CYS A 23 7.34 -7.80 8.06
CA CYS A 23 5.89 -7.53 8.08
C CYS A 23 5.49 -6.06 7.82
N ALA A 24 6.47 -5.20 7.51
CA ALA A 24 6.31 -3.77 7.27
C ALA A 24 5.69 -2.94 8.43
N PHE A 25 5.55 -3.52 9.63
CA PHE A 25 5.07 -2.79 10.81
C PHE A 25 5.97 -1.59 11.12
N ASN A 26 5.37 -0.42 11.40
CA ASN A 26 6.13 0.79 11.72
C ASN A 26 6.77 0.70 13.11
N LEU A 27 8.11 0.55 13.15
CA LEU A 27 8.90 0.45 14.38
C LEU A 27 9.26 1.85 14.95
N HIS A 28 9.11 2.91 14.16
CA HIS A 28 9.48 4.27 14.57
C HIS A 28 8.60 4.84 15.69
N ARG A 29 7.33 4.39 15.79
CA ARG A 29 6.45 4.75 16.93
C ARG A 29 6.90 4.15 18.27
N ILE A 30 7.79 3.16 18.25
CA ILE A 30 8.38 2.56 19.45
C ILE A 30 9.63 3.34 19.89
N ASN A 31 10.33 3.97 18.92
CA ASN A 31 11.64 4.58 19.14
C ASN A 31 11.58 6.10 19.36
N THR A 32 10.49 6.74 18.95
CA THR A 32 10.20 8.11 19.36
C THR A 32 9.51 8.05 20.72
N GLY A 33 10.19 8.50 21.76
CA GLY A 33 9.62 8.66 23.10
C GLY A 33 8.47 9.69 23.11
N ALA A 34 7.34 9.37 22.49
CA ALA A 34 6.08 10.09 22.61
C ALA A 34 5.37 9.77 23.95
N LEU A 35 6.18 9.68 25.01
CA LEU A 35 5.77 9.72 26.39
C LEU A 35 6.78 10.61 27.11
N ASN A 36 6.79 11.91 26.80
CA ASN A 36 7.26 12.93 27.74
C ASN A 36 6.62 14.28 27.40
N ALA A 37 5.87 14.78 28.38
CA ALA A 37 5.12 16.05 28.49
C ALA A 37 3.75 16.08 27.77
N ALA A 38 2.59 16.20 28.44
CA ALA A 38 2.32 16.56 29.83
C ALA A 38 0.91 16.05 30.24
N ASP A 39 0.84 15.31 31.36
CA ASP A 39 -0.22 15.37 32.38
C ASP A 39 0.02 14.23 33.41
N PRO A 40 0.19 14.52 34.72
CA PRO A 40 0.59 13.52 35.70
C PRO A 40 -0.54 12.61 36.20
N GLU A 41 -1.72 12.62 35.58
CA GLU A 41 -2.89 11.88 36.11
C GLU A 41 -3.56 10.91 35.12
N ALA A 42 -3.09 10.79 33.89
CA ALA A 42 -3.61 9.78 32.97
C ALA A 42 -2.81 8.47 33.11
N THR A 43 -3.04 7.74 34.21
CA THR A 43 -2.61 6.33 34.29
C THR A 43 -3.51 5.51 33.37
N VAL A 44 -3.26 5.58 32.06
CA VAL A 44 -3.88 4.63 31.12
C VAL A 44 -3.14 3.32 31.30
N LYS A 45 -3.63 2.51 32.25
CA LYS A 45 -3.43 1.07 32.21
C LYS A 45 -4.01 0.61 30.87
N ILE A 46 -3.14 0.33 29.92
CA ILE A 46 -3.52 -0.49 28.78
C ILE A 46 -3.64 -1.90 29.34
N GLU A 47 -4.82 -2.21 29.88
CA GLU A 47 -5.24 -3.58 30.13
C GLU A 47 -5.18 -4.26 28.75
N LEU A 48 -4.19 -5.15 28.59
CA LEU A 48 -4.00 -5.94 27.39
C LEU A 48 -5.07 -7.04 27.34
N GLU A 49 -6.33 -6.65 27.46
CA GLU A 49 -7.48 -7.55 27.29
C GLU A 49 -7.68 -7.73 25.81
N SER A 50 -6.95 -8.72 25.29
CA SER A 50 -7.25 -9.47 24.07
C SER A 50 -8.04 -8.67 23.04
N ILE A 51 -7.45 -7.59 22.55
CA ILE A 51 -7.84 -7.08 21.24
C ILE A 51 -7.55 -8.27 20.33
N PRO A 52 -8.57 -8.95 19.75
CA PRO A 52 -8.30 -10.02 18.79
C PRO A 52 -7.33 -9.40 17.80
N PRO A 53 -6.19 -10.05 17.50
CA PRO A 53 -5.09 -9.42 16.81
C PRO A 53 -5.67 -8.65 15.64
N LEU A 54 -5.68 -7.31 15.76
CA LEU A 54 -5.95 -6.48 14.61
C LEU A 54 -4.80 -6.87 13.71
N GLN A 55 -5.11 -7.66 12.69
CA GLN A 55 -4.20 -8.13 11.66
C GLN A 55 -3.77 -6.90 10.85
N GLY A 56 -3.00 -6.04 11.49
CA GLY A 56 -2.56 -4.73 11.07
C GLY A 56 -1.08 -4.72 10.71
N GLY A 57 -0.59 -5.84 10.16
CA GLY A 57 0.48 -5.86 9.18
C GLY A 57 -0.22 -6.19 7.88
N GLY A 58 -0.11 -5.33 6.86
CA GLY A 58 -0.99 -5.33 5.68
C GLY A 58 -1.32 -6.72 5.14
N THR A 59 -2.53 -7.20 5.41
CA THR A 59 -3.08 -8.48 4.92
C THR A 59 -3.77 -8.32 3.57
N THR A 60 -3.22 -7.54 2.63
CA THR A 60 -3.75 -7.53 1.26
C THR A 60 -3.17 -8.71 0.51
N LEU A 61 -3.55 -9.93 0.90
CA LEU A 61 -3.37 -11.11 0.04
C LEU A 61 -4.25 -10.86 -1.19
N PHE A 62 -3.66 -10.27 -2.23
CA PHE A 62 -4.33 -10.13 -3.51
C PHE A 62 -4.41 -11.54 -4.09
N ASN A 63 -5.60 -12.12 -4.13
CA ASN A 63 -5.81 -13.49 -4.62
C ASN A 63 -6.55 -13.46 -5.97
N ALA A 64 -6.71 -14.61 -6.62
CA ALA A 64 -7.27 -14.69 -7.97
C ALA A 64 -8.71 -14.14 -8.12
N ASN A 65 -9.45 -13.97 -7.02
CA ASN A 65 -10.81 -13.43 -7.02
C ASN A 65 -10.86 -11.92 -6.69
N GLN A 66 -9.73 -11.25 -6.57
CA GLN A 66 -9.67 -9.81 -6.28
C GLN A 66 -9.40 -9.00 -7.55
N PHE A 67 -9.94 -7.79 -7.58
CA PHE A 67 -9.81 -6.86 -8.69
C PHE A 67 -9.50 -5.45 -8.15
N LEU A 68 -8.78 -4.68 -8.95
CA LEU A 68 -8.54 -3.27 -8.68
C LEU A 68 -9.74 -2.47 -9.20
N VAL A 69 -10.10 -1.42 -8.45
CA VAL A 69 -11.17 -0.49 -8.80
C VAL A 69 -10.57 0.89 -8.94
N LEU A 70 -10.51 1.40 -10.17
CA LEU A 70 -10.08 2.77 -10.45
C LEU A 70 -11.30 3.67 -10.51
N ARG A 71 -11.28 4.73 -9.69
CA ARG A 71 -12.28 5.79 -9.71
C ARG A 71 -11.64 7.05 -10.28
N PHE A 72 -12.27 7.60 -11.31
CA PHE A 72 -11.92 8.90 -11.85
C PHE A 72 -12.91 9.92 -11.32
N ARG A 73 -12.45 11.15 -11.04
CA ARG A 73 -13.26 12.18 -10.37
C ARG A 73 -14.58 12.47 -11.10
N ASP A 74 -14.51 12.55 -12.42
CA ASP A 74 -15.61 13.00 -13.27
C ASP A 74 -16.32 11.83 -14.00
N VAL A 75 -16.05 10.59 -13.57
CA VAL A 75 -16.64 9.39 -14.15
C VAL A 75 -17.41 8.66 -13.06
N SER A 76 -18.72 8.52 -13.26
CA SER A 76 -19.61 7.86 -12.29
C SER A 76 -19.35 6.37 -12.18
N GLU A 77 -19.06 5.70 -13.31
CA GLU A 77 -18.79 4.28 -13.35
C GLU A 77 -17.31 3.97 -13.10
N PRO A 78 -16.98 3.21 -12.03
CA PRO A 78 -15.61 2.85 -11.73
C PRO A 78 -15.10 1.74 -12.67
N LEU A 79 -13.83 1.83 -13.05
CA LEU A 79 -13.20 0.84 -13.89
C LEU A 79 -12.69 -0.33 -13.04
N LYS A 80 -13.20 -1.53 -13.31
CA LYS A 80 -12.75 -2.77 -12.66
C LYS A 80 -11.71 -3.46 -13.54
N ILE A 81 -10.56 -3.77 -12.97
CA ILE A 81 -9.46 -4.43 -13.67
C ILE A 81 -8.93 -5.62 -12.88
N SER A 82 -8.68 -6.71 -13.58
CA SER A 82 -8.01 -7.90 -13.05
C SER A 82 -6.56 -7.87 -13.51
N VAL A 83 -5.62 -7.78 -12.58
CA VAL A 83 -4.17 -7.77 -12.89
C VAL A 83 -3.71 -9.23 -13.03
N LYS A 84 -3.22 -9.61 -14.21
CA LYS A 84 -2.73 -10.97 -14.49
C LYS A 84 -1.24 -11.10 -14.17
N ASP A 85 -0.37 -10.46 -14.96
CA ASP A 85 1.08 -10.48 -14.75
C ASP A 85 1.63 -9.06 -14.61
N GLU A 86 1.59 -8.29 -15.70
CA GLU A 86 1.83 -6.86 -15.72
C GLU A 86 0.67 -6.19 -16.47
N HIS A 87 0.25 -5.03 -15.99
CA HIS A 87 -0.79 -4.23 -16.62
C HIS A 87 -0.31 -2.80 -16.75
N ILE A 88 0.03 -2.39 -17.97
CA ILE A 88 0.53 -1.06 -18.28
C ILE A 88 -0.66 -0.10 -18.38
N ILE A 89 -0.52 1.03 -17.71
CA ILE A 89 -1.50 2.11 -17.68
C ILE A 89 -0.90 3.31 -18.39
N GLY A 90 -1.69 3.95 -19.24
CA GLY A 90 -1.24 5.17 -19.91
C GLY A 90 -2.26 5.67 -20.92
N ARG A 91 -1.77 6.44 -21.88
CA ARG A 91 -2.56 6.98 -22.98
C ARG A 91 -2.21 6.28 -24.30
N ALA A 92 -3.20 6.00 -25.14
CA ALA A 92 -2.97 5.53 -26.50
C ALA A 92 -2.10 6.49 -27.32
N ASP A 93 -1.22 5.94 -28.16
CA ASP A 93 -0.44 6.69 -29.12
C ASP A 93 -1.15 6.70 -30.48
N ALA A 94 -1.75 7.85 -30.82
CA ALA A 94 -2.47 8.02 -32.08
C ALA A 94 -1.57 7.93 -33.32
N SER A 95 -0.25 8.14 -33.17
CA SER A 95 0.70 8.13 -34.29
C SER A 95 1.20 6.73 -34.65
N THR A 96 1.33 5.84 -33.67
CA THR A 96 1.82 4.46 -33.86
C THR A 96 0.71 3.42 -33.74
N GLY A 97 -0.47 3.81 -33.25
CA GLY A 97 -1.58 2.89 -32.98
C GLY A 97 -1.36 1.99 -31.75
N GLN A 98 -0.21 2.09 -31.07
CA GLN A 98 0.03 1.36 -29.83
C GLN A 98 -0.86 1.86 -28.70
N LYS A 99 -1.44 0.92 -27.96
CA LYS A 99 -2.29 1.19 -26.80
C LYS A 99 -1.73 0.45 -25.60
N PRO A 100 -1.75 1.06 -24.40
CA PRO A 100 -1.47 0.36 -23.15
C PRO A 100 -2.59 -0.65 -22.85
N ASP A 101 -2.34 -1.55 -21.88
CA ASP A 101 -3.37 -2.50 -21.43
C ASP A 101 -4.59 -1.78 -20.85
N LEU A 102 -4.34 -0.67 -20.13
CA LEU A 102 -5.35 0.24 -19.63
C LEU A 102 -5.21 1.62 -20.28
N ASP A 103 -6.01 1.87 -21.31
CA ASP A 103 -6.05 3.17 -22.00
C ASP A 103 -6.90 4.18 -21.21
N LEU A 104 -6.23 5.22 -20.72
CA LEU A 104 -6.83 6.33 -19.99
C LEU A 104 -7.24 7.49 -20.89
N THR A 105 -7.03 7.40 -22.21
CA THR A 105 -7.44 8.45 -23.17
C THR A 105 -8.91 8.89 -23.00
N PRO A 106 -9.89 7.97 -22.80
CA PRO A 106 -11.29 8.35 -22.59
C PRO A 106 -11.54 9.18 -21.31
N TYR A 107 -10.58 9.20 -20.37
CA TYR A 107 -10.68 9.87 -19.08
C TYR A 107 -9.84 11.16 -19.01
N GLY A 108 -9.54 11.79 -20.15
CA GLY A 108 -8.80 13.05 -20.20
C GLY A 108 -7.28 12.92 -19.98
N ALA A 109 -6.71 11.73 -20.20
CA ALA A 109 -5.30 11.44 -19.92
C ALA A 109 -4.31 12.47 -20.50
N LEU A 110 -4.56 13.01 -21.69
CA LEU A 110 -3.66 13.99 -22.31
C LEU A 110 -3.61 15.29 -21.48
N ASP A 111 -4.78 15.80 -21.09
CA ASP A 111 -4.92 17.07 -20.37
C ASP A 111 -4.35 16.99 -18.96
N TYR A 112 -4.39 15.79 -18.35
CA TYR A 112 -3.80 15.52 -17.05
C TYR A 112 -2.32 15.08 -17.10
N GLY A 113 -1.66 15.15 -18.26
CA GLY A 113 -0.23 14.88 -18.38
C GLY A 113 0.16 13.39 -18.29
N VAL A 114 -0.78 12.48 -18.54
CA VAL A 114 -0.51 11.03 -18.53
C VAL A 114 0.33 10.64 -19.75
N SER A 115 1.40 9.90 -19.50
CA SER A 115 2.32 9.42 -20.52
C SER A 115 1.75 8.23 -21.31
N ARG A 116 2.33 7.94 -22.47
CA ARG A 116 1.94 6.76 -23.28
C ARG A 116 2.09 5.45 -22.50
N ARG A 117 3.15 5.36 -21.69
CA ARG A 117 3.38 4.34 -20.66
C ARG A 117 3.67 5.09 -19.37
N HIS A 118 2.71 5.15 -18.46
CA HIS A 118 2.80 6.03 -17.29
C HIS A 118 3.13 5.25 -16.02
N ALA A 119 2.45 4.12 -15.81
CA ALA A 119 2.68 3.23 -14.68
C ALA A 119 2.39 1.79 -15.10
N SER A 120 2.76 0.83 -14.27
CA SER A 120 2.28 -0.54 -14.41
C SER A 120 1.89 -1.11 -13.05
N PHE A 121 0.86 -1.95 -13.05
CA PHE A 121 0.56 -2.85 -11.94
C PHE A 121 1.22 -4.19 -12.21
N ARG A 122 1.89 -4.76 -11.21
CA ARG A 122 2.47 -6.10 -11.31
C ARG A 122 1.90 -7.03 -10.27
N ARG A 123 1.60 -8.25 -10.71
CA ARG A 123 1.13 -9.33 -9.84
C ARG A 123 2.33 -10.06 -9.23
N GLY A 124 2.50 -9.94 -7.92
CA GLY A 124 3.33 -10.85 -7.12
C GLY A 124 2.50 -12.05 -6.64
N GLU A 125 3.08 -12.98 -5.87
CA GLU A 125 2.35 -14.17 -5.39
C GLU A 125 1.08 -13.80 -4.63
N ASN A 126 1.18 -12.84 -3.71
CA ASN A 126 0.09 -12.40 -2.85
C ASN A 126 -0.06 -10.88 -2.76
N VAL A 127 0.60 -10.13 -3.63
CA VAL A 127 0.59 -8.66 -3.61
C VAL A 127 0.41 -8.10 -5.02
N ILE A 128 0.02 -6.84 -5.09
CA ILE A 128 0.12 -6.00 -6.30
C ILE A 128 1.12 -4.90 -5.99
N SER A 129 2.08 -4.68 -6.90
CA SER A 129 3.02 -3.56 -6.88
C SER A 129 2.85 -2.61 -8.05
#